data_AF-A0A819HBX6-F1
#
_entry.id   AF-A0A819HBX6-F1
#
_cell.length_a   1.000
_cell.length_b   1.000
_cell.length_c   1.000
_cell.angle_alpha   90.00
_cell.angle_beta   90.00
_cell.angle_gamma   90.00
#
_symmetry.space_group_name_H-M   'P 1'
#
loop_
_entity.id
_entity.type
_entity.pdbx_description
1 polymer ?
#
loop_
_entity_poly.entity_id
_entity_poly.type
_entity_poly.pdbx_seq_one_letter_code
_entity_poly.pdbx_strand_id
1 'polypeptide(L)'
;MLRSILQYVVVLLLLHQSYVIGKTIQWSKPAVTSSTAKAIQDLISRVLDDAPVAQLFQVSINSDLAVNGKDVFELSNDSPPGSILISASSGVAAAMGFNYYLKYVAQSSFYWSGKNIQLPQLSIIPLSTPIQIVVNDFFRWYGNPCAFSYSAVF
;
A
#
# COMPACT_ATOMS: atom_id res chain seq x y z
N MET A 1 -14.62 37.64 33.81
CA MET A 1 -15.28 37.53 32.49
C MET A 1 -14.26 37.50 31.34
N LEU A 2 -13.38 38.50 31.19
CA LEU A 2 -12.40 38.57 30.09
C LEU A 2 -11.41 37.38 30.03
N ARG A 3 -10.93 36.91 31.18
CA ARG A 3 -9.99 35.75 31.25
C ARG A 3 -10.60 34.45 30.73
N SER A 4 -11.87 34.21 31.01
CA SER A 4 -12.58 33.01 30.56
C SER A 4 -12.80 33.04 29.04
N ILE A 5 -13.17 34.21 28.48
CA ILE A 5 -13.32 34.39 27.02
C ILE A 5 -11.98 34.14 26.30
N LEU A 6 -10.88 34.66 26.85
CA LEU A 6 -9.54 34.45 26.27
C LEU A 6 -9.14 32.96 26.28
N GLN A 7 -9.46 32.22 27.34
CA GLN A 7 -9.22 30.76 27.39
C GLN A 7 -10.00 30.00 26.30
N TYR A 8 -11.28 30.32 26.09
CA TYR A 8 -12.07 29.67 25.04
C TYR A 8 -11.54 29.99 23.64
N VAL A 9 -11.12 31.23 23.38
CA VAL A 9 -10.53 31.62 22.09
C VAL A 9 -9.22 30.88 21.84
N VAL A 10 -8.35 30.75 22.84
CA VAL A 10 -7.10 29.98 22.70
C VAL A 10 -7.37 28.51 22.42
N VAL A 11 -8.32 27.88 23.12
CA VAL A 11 -8.69 26.47 22.86
C VAL A 11 -9.23 26.29 21.45
N LEU A 12 -10.11 27.18 20.98
CA LEU A 12 -10.65 27.14 19.62
C LEU A 12 -9.56 27.31 18.55
N LEU A 13 -8.61 28.22 18.77
CA LEU A 13 -7.46 28.40 17.88
C LEU A 13 -6.56 27.15 17.84
N LEU A 14 -6.30 26.52 18.98
CA LEU A 14 -5.52 25.28 19.06
C LEU A 14 -6.22 24.11 18.36
N LEU A 15 -7.55 23.99 18.52
CA LEU A 15 -8.35 22.98 17.82
C LEU A 15 -8.32 23.22 16.30
N HIS A 16 -8.46 24.48 15.86
CA HIS A 16 -8.38 24.83 14.44
C HIS A 16 -6.98 24.53 13.88
N GLN A 17 -5.92 24.89 14.59
CA GLN A 17 -4.54 24.63 14.15
C GLN A 17 -4.27 23.12 14.07
N SER A 18 -4.73 22.35 15.05
CA SER A 18 -4.63 20.88 15.07
C SER A 18 -5.38 20.25 13.89
N TYR A 19 -6.58 20.75 13.58
CA TYR A 19 -7.37 20.31 12.44
C TYR A 19 -6.67 20.60 11.10
N VAL A 20 -6.12 21.80 10.95
CA VAL A 20 -5.37 22.19 9.74
C VAL A 20 -4.12 21.33 9.56
N ILE A 21 -3.32 21.16 10.61
CA ILE A 21 -2.12 20.30 10.58
C ILE A 21 -2.49 18.87 10.22
N GLY A 22 -3.57 18.32 10.80
CA GLY A 22 -4.06 16.97 10.48
C GLY A 22 -4.38 16.81 8.98
N LYS A 23 -4.94 17.84 8.34
CA LYS A 23 -5.15 17.85 6.88
C LYS A 23 -3.85 17.99 6.08
N THR A 24 -2.90 18.80 6.54
CA THR A 24 -1.60 18.99 5.86
C THR A 24 -0.78 17.71 5.80
N ILE A 25 -0.83 16.86 6.83
CA ILE A 25 -0.06 15.61 6.84
C ILE A 25 -0.60 14.64 5.76
N GLN A 26 -1.91 14.64 5.48
CA GLN A 26 -2.49 13.82 4.42
C GLN A 26 -2.05 14.21 2.99
N TRP A 27 -1.56 15.43 2.77
CA TRP A 27 -1.02 15.88 1.47
C TRP A 27 0.23 15.11 1.03
N SER A 28 0.94 14.46 1.94
CA SER A 28 2.15 13.69 1.63
C SER A 28 1.90 12.33 0.99
N LYS A 29 0.63 11.90 0.84
CA LYS A 29 0.31 10.65 0.12
C LYS A 29 0.54 10.82 -1.38
N PRO A 30 1.15 9.83 -2.07
CA PRO A 30 1.28 9.88 -3.51
C PRO A 30 -0.09 9.97 -4.17
N ALA A 31 -0.24 10.87 -5.13
CA ALA A 31 -1.48 10.98 -5.91
C ALA A 31 -1.72 9.68 -6.68
N VAL A 32 -2.94 9.15 -6.58
CA VAL A 32 -3.40 8.05 -7.45
C VAL A 32 -3.73 8.65 -8.81
N THR A 33 -3.09 8.11 -9.84
CA THR A 33 -3.29 8.52 -11.23
C THR A 33 -3.63 7.30 -12.08
N SER A 34 -4.03 7.53 -13.33
CA SER A 34 -4.33 6.43 -14.26
C SER A 34 -3.14 5.49 -14.51
N SER A 35 -1.90 5.93 -14.29
CA SER A 35 -0.69 5.10 -14.45
C SER A 35 -0.34 4.28 -13.21
N THR A 36 -0.97 4.52 -12.06
CA THR A 36 -0.61 3.85 -10.80
C THR A 36 -0.79 2.33 -10.89
N ALA A 37 -1.89 1.84 -11.46
CA ALA A 37 -2.11 0.41 -11.64
C ALA A 37 -1.02 -0.23 -12.53
N LYS A 38 -0.65 0.45 -13.62
CA LYS A 38 0.43 0.00 -14.51
C LYS A 38 1.78 -0.06 -13.80
N ALA A 39 2.12 0.93 -12.98
CA ALA A 39 3.35 0.92 -12.21
C ALA A 39 3.44 -0.28 -11.25
N ILE A 40 2.30 -0.70 -10.67
CA ILE A 40 2.23 -1.90 -9.84
C ILE A 40 2.33 -3.17 -10.68
N GLN A 41 1.70 -3.22 -11.85
CA GLN A 41 1.87 -4.35 -12.77
C GLN A 41 3.34 -4.55 -13.17
N ASP A 42 4.04 -3.46 -13.45
CA ASP A 42 5.46 -3.49 -13.79
C ASP A 42 6.32 -3.90 -12.59
N LEU A 43 5.93 -3.51 -11.37
CA LEU A 43 6.56 -3.99 -10.13
C LEU A 43 6.39 -5.50 -9.98
N ILE A 44 5.17 -6.02 -10.14
CA ILE A 44 4.88 -7.45 -10.04
C ILE A 44 5.71 -8.23 -11.06
N SER A 45 5.77 -7.74 -12.30
CA SER A 45 6.56 -8.36 -13.38
C SER A 45 8.04 -8.43 -13.01
N ARG A 46 8.64 -7.33 -12.51
CA ARG A 46 10.05 -7.33 -12.05
C ARG A 46 10.31 -8.27 -10.88
N VAL A 47 9.41 -8.32 -9.89
CA VAL A 47 9.58 -9.22 -8.73
C VAL A 47 9.56 -10.68 -9.16
N LEU A 48 8.76 -11.01 -10.18
CA LEU A 48 8.57 -12.35 -10.71
C LEU A 48 9.45 -12.66 -11.94
N ASP A 49 10.48 -11.85 -12.22
CA ASP A 49 11.41 -12.02 -13.35
C ASP A 49 10.69 -12.15 -14.71
N ASP A 50 9.66 -11.33 -14.92
CA ASP A 50 8.80 -11.32 -16.12
C ASP A 50 8.15 -12.69 -16.43
N ALA A 51 8.03 -13.57 -15.42
CA ALA A 51 7.37 -14.85 -15.57
C ALA A 51 5.89 -14.68 -15.98
N PRO A 52 5.32 -15.58 -16.80
CA PRO A 52 3.94 -15.44 -17.31
C PRO A 52 2.88 -15.33 -16.21
N VAL A 53 3.09 -15.98 -15.06
CA VAL A 53 2.23 -15.87 -13.87
C VAL A 53 2.03 -14.43 -13.38
N ALA A 54 2.95 -13.50 -13.69
CA ALA A 54 2.79 -12.08 -13.38
C ALA A 54 1.53 -11.46 -14.02
N GLN A 55 1.13 -11.94 -15.20
CA GLN A 55 -0.07 -11.48 -15.90
C GLN A 55 -1.37 -11.99 -15.26
N LEU A 56 -1.28 -12.98 -14.37
CA LEU A 56 -2.42 -13.50 -13.61
C LEU A 56 -2.74 -12.64 -12.39
N PHE A 57 -1.92 -11.63 -12.08
CA PHE A 57 -2.26 -10.60 -11.11
C PHE A 57 -2.89 -9.41 -11.82
N GLN A 58 -4.14 -9.12 -11.49
CA GLN A 58 -4.86 -7.95 -11.94
C GLN A 58 -4.84 -6.90 -10.84
N VAL A 59 -4.63 -5.63 -11.20
CA VAL A 59 -4.52 -4.54 -10.23
C VAL A 59 -5.61 -3.50 -10.48
N SER A 60 -6.40 -3.22 -9.46
CA SER A 60 -7.40 -2.15 -9.43
C SER A 60 -7.08 -1.17 -8.31
N ILE A 61 -6.96 0.12 -8.65
CA ILE A 61 -6.71 1.16 -7.65
C ILE A 61 -7.96 2.02 -7.53
N ASN A 62 -8.55 2.05 -6.34
CA ASN A 62 -9.70 2.88 -6.01
C ASN A 62 -9.47 3.57 -4.67
N SER A 63 -9.19 4.87 -4.69
CA SER A 63 -8.94 5.67 -3.48
C SER A 63 -10.10 5.72 -2.50
N ASP A 64 -11.34 5.47 -2.95
CA ASP A 64 -12.52 5.43 -2.08
C ASP A 64 -12.53 4.21 -1.15
N LEU A 65 -11.67 3.21 -1.40
CA LEU A 65 -11.48 2.08 -0.48
C LEU A 65 -10.79 2.49 0.83
N ALA A 66 -10.16 3.67 0.88
CA ALA A 66 -9.46 4.11 2.09
C ALA A 66 -10.45 4.32 3.25
N VAL A 67 -10.17 3.69 4.40
CA VAL A 67 -11.01 3.80 5.60
C VAL A 67 -10.37 4.77 6.58
N ASN A 68 -11.05 5.88 6.89
CA ASN A 68 -10.56 6.91 7.80
C ASN A 68 -9.15 7.43 7.44
N GLY A 69 -8.85 7.55 6.14
CA GLY A 69 -7.54 7.98 5.66
C GLY A 69 -6.43 6.92 5.78
N LYS A 70 -6.76 5.69 6.18
CA LYS A 70 -5.84 4.55 6.19
C LYS A 70 -5.94 3.78 4.89
N ASP A 71 -4.80 3.25 4.46
CA ASP A 71 -4.74 2.45 3.24
C ASP A 71 -5.44 1.10 3.47
N VAL A 72 -6.15 0.63 2.45
CA VAL A 72 -6.79 -0.67 2.39
C VAL A 72 -6.34 -1.41 1.14
N PHE A 73 -6.18 -2.73 1.26
CA PHE A 73 -6.09 -3.64 0.12
C PHE A 73 -6.97 -4.86 0.32
N GLU A 74 -7.39 -5.42 -0.81
CA GLU A 74 -8.24 -6.59 -0.93
C GLU A 74 -7.63 -7.55 -1.95
N LEU A 75 -7.69 -8.83 -1.64
CA LEU A 75 -7.29 -9.92 -2.52
C LEU A 75 -8.49 -10.83 -2.74
N SER A 76 -8.84 -11.08 -3.99
CA SER A 76 -9.89 -12.02 -4.37
C SER A 76 -9.46 -12.85 -5.56
N ASN A 77 -10.02 -14.06 -5.68
CA ASN A 77 -9.94 -14.79 -6.94
C ASN A 77 -10.80 -14.07 -7.99
N ASP A 78 -10.36 -14.09 -9.24
CA ASP A 78 -11.19 -13.67 -10.36
C ASP A 78 -12.26 -14.72 -10.69
N SER A 79 -13.25 -14.33 -11.49
CA SER A 79 -14.33 -15.21 -11.96
C SER A 79 -14.36 -15.22 -13.50
N PRO A 80 -13.93 -16.30 -14.17
CA PRO A 80 -13.58 -17.62 -13.62
C PRO A 80 -12.22 -17.65 -12.89
N PRO A 81 -11.98 -18.65 -12.01
CA PRO A 81 -10.72 -18.79 -11.28
C PRO A 81 -9.54 -18.97 -12.23
N GLY A 82 -8.47 -18.21 -12.01
CA GLY A 82 -7.27 -18.23 -12.85
C GLY A 82 -6.35 -17.03 -12.62
N SER A 83 -6.89 -15.97 -12.04
CA SER A 83 -6.20 -14.74 -11.68
C SER A 83 -6.50 -14.34 -10.23
N ILE A 84 -5.63 -13.49 -9.69
CA ILE A 84 -5.82 -12.80 -8.42
C ILE A 84 -6.05 -11.32 -8.71
N LEU A 85 -7.19 -10.80 -8.25
CA LEU A 85 -7.48 -9.38 -8.27
C LEU A 85 -6.95 -8.75 -6.98
N ILE A 86 -6.12 -7.73 -7.14
CA ILE A 86 -5.61 -6.86 -6.08
C ILE A 86 -6.33 -5.53 -6.19
N SER A 87 -7.32 -5.30 -5.32
CA SER A 87 -8.05 -4.03 -5.22
C SER A 87 -7.47 -3.22 -4.08
N ALA A 88 -7.07 -1.97 -4.29
CA ALA A 88 -6.44 -1.19 -3.23
C ALA A 88 -6.69 0.32 -3.30
N SER A 89 -6.61 0.96 -2.14
CA SER A 89 -6.74 2.42 -1.97
C SER A 89 -5.61 3.25 -2.61
N SER A 90 -4.41 2.67 -2.72
CA SER A 90 -3.20 3.32 -3.22
C SER A 90 -2.29 2.30 -3.91
N GLY A 91 -1.35 2.77 -4.74
CA GLY A 91 -0.35 1.87 -5.34
C GLY A 91 0.51 1.15 -4.30
N VAL A 92 0.87 1.84 -3.21
CA VAL A 92 1.62 1.23 -2.10
C VAL A 92 0.78 0.14 -1.43
N ALA A 93 -0.51 0.38 -1.23
CA ALA A 93 -1.43 -0.62 -0.67
C ALA A 93 -1.57 -1.84 -1.58
N ALA A 94 -1.62 -1.66 -2.91
CA ALA A 94 -1.62 -2.78 -3.85
C ALA A 94 -0.31 -3.59 -3.78
N ALA A 95 0.85 -2.92 -3.73
CA ALA A 95 2.14 -3.59 -3.55
C ALA A 95 2.21 -4.37 -2.23
N MET A 96 1.60 -3.85 -1.15
CA MET A 96 1.46 -4.59 0.10
C MET A 96 0.58 -5.82 -0.05
N GLY A 97 -0.54 -5.71 -0.77
CA GLY A 97 -1.43 -6.83 -1.07
C GLY A 97 -0.70 -7.94 -1.84
N PHE A 98 0.06 -7.56 -2.86
CA PHE A 98 0.92 -8.49 -3.59
C PHE A 98 1.95 -9.18 -2.68
N ASN A 99 2.67 -8.41 -1.85
CA ASN A 99 3.64 -8.98 -0.90
C ASN A 99 2.97 -9.86 0.16
N TYR A 100 1.75 -9.52 0.59
CA TYR A 100 0.95 -10.33 1.50
C TYR A 100 0.59 -11.68 0.86
N TYR A 101 0.14 -11.66 -0.40
CA TYR A 101 -0.13 -12.87 -1.17
C TYR A 101 1.12 -13.75 -1.26
N LEU A 102 2.26 -13.18 -1.66
CA LEU A 102 3.53 -13.93 -1.72
C LEU A 102 3.84 -14.60 -0.39
N LYS A 103 3.79 -13.84 0.71
CA LYS A 103 4.17 -14.34 2.03
C LYS A 103 3.22 -15.39 2.59
N TYR A 104 1.92 -15.13 2.58
CA TYR A 104 0.96 -15.92 3.33
C TYR A 104 0.23 -16.97 2.50
N VAL A 105 0.11 -16.75 1.19
CA VAL A 105 -0.55 -17.70 0.28
C VAL A 105 0.49 -18.55 -0.43
N ALA A 106 1.48 -17.93 -1.06
CA ALA A 106 2.47 -18.62 -1.88
C ALA A 106 3.73 -19.07 -1.11
N GLN A 107 3.77 -18.91 0.23
CA GLN A 107 4.93 -19.25 1.08
C GLN A 107 6.27 -18.72 0.53
N SER A 108 6.20 -17.57 -0.11
CA SER A 108 7.28 -16.91 -0.83
C SER A 108 7.76 -15.68 -0.08
N SER A 109 8.97 -15.22 -0.38
CA SER A 109 9.55 -14.07 0.27
C SER A 109 10.46 -13.26 -0.65
N PHE A 110 10.50 -11.95 -0.43
CA PHE A 110 11.29 -10.99 -1.18
C PHE A 110 11.93 -9.99 -0.19
N TYR A 111 13.26 -9.95 -0.16
CA TYR A 111 14.04 -9.12 0.74
C TYR A 111 15.22 -8.46 0.00
N TRP A 112 15.92 -7.56 0.69
CA TRP A 112 17.11 -6.89 0.14
C TRP A 112 18.22 -7.89 -0.27
N SER A 113 18.48 -8.89 0.56
CA SER A 113 19.55 -9.88 0.34
C SER A 113 19.20 -10.95 -0.70
N GLY A 114 17.97 -10.98 -1.19
CA GLY A 114 17.51 -11.97 -2.15
C GLY A 114 16.02 -12.27 -2.04
N LYS A 115 15.58 -13.23 -2.85
CA LYS A 115 14.18 -13.65 -2.92
C LYS A 115 14.07 -15.18 -3.03
N ASN A 116 12.96 -15.71 -2.50
CA ASN A 116 12.56 -17.09 -2.64
C ASN A 116 11.09 -17.09 -3.09
N ILE A 117 10.85 -17.31 -4.38
CA ILE A 117 9.51 -17.29 -4.97
C ILE A 117 9.11 -18.72 -5.34
N GLN A 118 8.08 -19.24 -4.68
CA GLN A 118 7.54 -20.59 -4.85
C GLN A 118 6.22 -20.57 -5.63
N LEU A 119 6.19 -19.84 -6.75
CA LEU A 119 5.02 -19.77 -7.62
C LEU A 119 5.22 -20.61 -8.89
N PRO A 120 4.18 -21.34 -9.36
CA PRO A 120 4.20 -21.96 -10.67
C PRO A 120 4.34 -20.92 -11.79
N GLN A 121 4.99 -21.27 -12.89
CA GLN A 121 5.23 -20.32 -13.99
C GLN A 121 3.96 -19.92 -14.76
N LEU A 122 2.93 -20.79 -14.78
CA LEU A 122 1.75 -20.66 -15.64
C LEU A 122 0.43 -20.66 -14.88
N SER A 123 0.45 -20.81 -13.56
CA SER A 123 -0.77 -20.89 -12.75
C SER A 123 -0.61 -20.16 -11.43
N ILE A 124 -1.75 -19.67 -10.93
CA ILE A 124 -1.83 -18.95 -9.67
C ILE A 124 -2.31 -19.88 -8.56
N ILE A 125 -1.85 -19.65 -7.33
CA ILE A 125 -2.39 -20.35 -6.16
C ILE A 125 -3.67 -19.62 -5.73
N PRO A 126 -4.86 -20.25 -5.80
CA PRO A 126 -6.10 -19.57 -5.47
C PRO A 126 -6.21 -19.30 -3.98
N LEU A 127 -6.97 -18.26 -3.63
CA LEU A 127 -7.36 -17.97 -2.25
C LEU A 127 -8.50 -18.89 -1.82
N SER A 128 -8.46 -19.39 -0.59
CA SER A 128 -9.60 -20.11 -0.01
C SER A 128 -10.80 -19.18 0.24
N THR A 129 -10.52 -17.94 0.62
CA THR A 129 -11.52 -16.88 0.87
C THR A 129 -10.92 -15.53 0.48
N PRO A 130 -11.75 -14.53 0.10
CA PRO A 130 -11.28 -13.16 -0.07
C PRO A 130 -10.62 -12.62 1.20
N ILE A 131 -9.62 -11.77 1.04
CA ILE A 131 -8.85 -11.16 2.12
C ILE A 131 -8.98 -9.66 2.00
N GLN A 132 -9.33 -8.97 3.09
CA GLN A 132 -9.35 -7.51 3.17
C GLN A 132 -8.53 -7.07 4.38
N ILE A 133 -7.61 -6.13 4.19
CA ILE A 133 -6.76 -5.61 5.26
C ILE A 133 -6.76 -4.09 5.23
N VAL A 134 -7.15 -3.50 6.36
CA VAL A 134 -6.95 -2.08 6.65
C VAL A 134 -5.58 -1.92 7.30
N VAL A 135 -4.69 -1.16 6.66
CA VAL A 135 -3.37 -0.85 7.19
C VAL A 135 -3.52 -0.03 8.46
N ASN A 136 -2.83 -0.41 9.53
CA ASN A 136 -3.00 0.27 10.82
C ASN A 136 -2.49 1.72 10.79
N ASP A 137 -1.41 1.96 10.07
CA ASP A 137 -0.66 3.22 10.11
C ASP A 137 -1.06 4.18 8.99
N PHE A 138 -1.05 5.47 9.31
CA PHE A 138 -1.23 6.53 8.31
C PHE A 138 0.02 6.73 7.44
N PHE A 139 1.20 6.53 8.04
CA PHE A 139 2.50 6.71 7.41
C PHE A 139 3.44 5.58 7.80
N ARG A 140 4.22 5.12 6.83
CA ARG A 140 5.28 4.12 7.02
C ARG A 140 6.54 4.70 6.43
N TRP A 141 7.43 5.14 7.29
CA TRP A 141 8.67 5.82 6.91
C TRP A 141 9.81 4.81 6.76
N TYR A 142 10.64 5.01 5.73
CA TYR A 142 11.85 4.23 5.49
C TYR A 142 12.97 5.16 5.04
N GLY A 143 14.19 4.87 5.51
CA GLY A 143 15.41 5.62 5.22
C GLY A 143 16.05 6.17 6.49
N ASN A 144 17.33 6.47 6.44
CA ASN A 144 18.04 7.21 7.48
C ASN A 144 19.03 8.12 6.74
N PRO A 145 19.30 9.36 7.20
CA PRO A 145 20.27 10.23 6.52
C PRO A 145 21.63 9.56 6.32
N CYS A 146 22.09 8.76 7.27
CA CYS A 146 23.34 8.01 7.17
C CYS A 146 23.29 6.92 6.09
N ALA A 147 22.11 6.35 5.80
CA ALA A 147 21.96 5.30 4.78
C ALA A 147 22.29 5.79 3.37
N PHE A 148 22.10 7.09 3.09
CA PHE A 148 22.52 7.67 1.82
C PHE A 148 24.02 7.53 1.58
N SER A 149 24.83 7.74 2.63
CA SER A 149 26.29 7.63 2.53
C SER A 149 26.78 6.18 2.70
N TYR A 150 26.22 5.43 3.64
CA TYR A 150 26.70 4.09 3.95
C TYR A 150 26.15 2.99 3.03
N SER A 151 25.05 3.23 2.31
CA SER A 151 24.35 2.16 1.57
C SER A 151 23.92 2.52 0.16
N ALA A 152 23.83 3.81 -0.23
CA ALA A 152 23.26 4.23 -1.52
C ALA A 152 24.16 5.21 -2.31
N VAL A 153 25.47 5.18 -2.07
CA VAL A 153 26.44 6.10 -2.71
C VAL A 153 26.91 5.59 -4.09
N PHE A 154 26.66 4.33 -4.43
CA PHE A 154 26.99 3.68 -5.70
C PHE A 154 25.73 3.01 -6.28
#